data_AF-A0A6V7JVA1-F1
#
_entry.id   AF-A0A6V7JVA1-F1
#
_cell.length_a   1.000
_cell.length_b   1.000
_cell.length_c   1.000
_cell.angle_alpha   90.00
_cell.angle_beta   90.00
_cell.angle_gamma   90.00
#
_symmetry.space_group_name_H-M   'P 1'
#
loop_
_entity.id
_entity.type
_entity.pdbx_description
1 polymer ?
#
loop_
_entity_poly.entity_id
_entity_poly.type
_entity_poly.pdbx_seq_one_letter_code
_entity_poly.pdbx_strand_id
1 'polypeptide(L)' 'LVHPENALLGFLTYSAIDALRCIELPRGEFLLVFQTLAVYVDSQGRKSRDREIMYPAVPTAV' A
#
# COMPACT_ATOMS: atom_id res chain seq x y z
N LEU A 1 -15.73 -5.05 -18.96
CA LEU A 1 -15.58 -5.14 -17.49
C LEU A 1 -14.13 -5.47 -17.24
N VAL A 2 -13.30 -4.45 -16.98
CA VAL A 2 -11.86 -4.65 -16.79
C VAL A 2 -11.69 -5.43 -15.49
N HIS A 3 -11.06 -6.61 -15.54
CA HIS A 3 -10.65 -7.32 -14.32
C HIS A 3 -9.46 -6.54 -13.75
N PRO A 4 -9.60 -5.80 -12.62
CA PRO A 4 -8.62 -4.78 -12.22
C PRO A 4 -7.49 -5.30 -11.34
N GLU A 5 -7.46 -6.59 -11.02
CA GLU A 5 -6.72 -7.15 -9.88
C GLU A 5 -5.19 -7.04 -9.94
N ASN A 6 -4.60 -6.44 -10.99
CA ASN A 6 -3.14 -6.37 -11.08
C ASN A 6 -2.56 -5.07 -11.65
N ALA A 7 -3.39 -4.08 -12.01
CA ALA A 7 -2.87 -2.84 -12.62
C ALA A 7 -2.41 -1.82 -11.57
N LEU A 8 -2.97 -1.84 -10.36
CA LEU A 8 -2.75 -0.82 -9.34
C LEU A 8 -1.37 -0.90 -8.68
N LEU A 9 -0.89 -2.10 -8.35
CA LEU A 9 0.46 -2.30 -7.84
C LEU A 9 1.54 -1.86 -8.85
N GLY A 10 1.36 -2.24 -10.13
CA GLY A 10 2.25 -1.81 -11.20
C GLY A 10 2.32 -0.28 -11.31
N PHE A 11 1.20 0.39 -11.09
CA PHE A 11 1.15 1.85 -11.07
C PHE A 11 1.94 2.45 -9.91
N LEU A 12 1.81 1.94 -8.68
CA LEU A 12 2.60 2.42 -7.54
C LEU A 12 4.11 2.21 -7.72
N THR A 13 4.52 1.16 -8.42
CA THR A 13 5.95 0.93 -8.72
C THR A 13 6.48 1.88 -9.81
N TYR A 14 5.62 2.33 -10.74
CA TYR A 14 6.03 3.17 -11.89
C TYR A 14 5.80 4.67 -11.69
N SER A 15 4.82 5.04 -10.88
CA SER A 15 4.62 6.42 -10.44
C SER A 15 5.27 6.54 -9.08
N ALA A 16 6.32 7.36 -8.97
CA ALA A 16 6.99 7.67 -7.72
C ALA A 16 6.03 8.43 -6.78
N ILE A 17 5.05 7.71 -6.25
CA ILE A 17 4.08 8.22 -5.29
C ILE A 17 4.67 7.96 -3.92
N ASP A 18 4.93 9.04 -3.19
CA ASP A 18 5.37 8.94 -1.80
C ASP A 18 4.24 8.41 -0.92
N ALA A 19 4.59 7.57 0.06
CA ALA A 19 3.65 7.17 1.08
C ALA A 19 3.28 8.38 1.94
N LEU A 20 1.98 8.60 2.16
CA LEU A 20 1.45 9.62 3.09
C LEU A 20 1.86 9.32 4.53
N ARG A 21 2.01 8.03 4.86
CA ARG A 21 2.44 7.57 6.19
C ARG A 21 3.11 6.21 6.11
N CYS A 22 4.08 6.00 7.01
CA CYS A 22 4.63 4.70 7.34
C CYS A 22 4.25 4.38 8.79
N ILE A 23 3.65 3.21 9.02
CA ILE A 23 3.22 2.76 10.35
C ILE A 23 3.97 1.47 10.66
N GLU A 24 4.74 1.45 11.76
CA GLU A 24 5.41 0.24 12.22
C GLU A 24 4.40 -0.76 12.81
N LEU A 25 4.56 -2.03 12.44
CA LEU A 25 3.77 -3.14 12.91
C LEU A 25 4.66 -4.14 13.65
N PRO A 26 4.07 -5.04 14.48
CA PRO A 26 4.84 -6.07 15.15
C PRO A 26 5.63 -6.94 14.17
N ARG A 27 6.76 -7.48 14.63
CA ARG A 27 7.64 -8.42 13.89
C ARG A 27 8.39 -7.79 12.70
N GLY A 28 8.63 -6.48 12.72
CA GLY A 28 9.44 -5.79 11.70
C GLY A 28 8.72 -5.61 10.37
N GLU A 29 7.40 -5.50 10.43
CA GLU A 29 6.54 -5.19 9.29
C GLU A 29 6.12 -3.72 9.36
N PHE A 30 5.76 -3.14 8.22
CA PHE A 30 5.28 -1.76 8.11
C PHE A 30 4.04 -1.71 7.23
N LEU A 31 3.14 -0.77 7.52
CA LEU A 31 2.05 -0.40 6.62
C LEU A 31 2.39 0.93 5.96
N LEU A 32 2.55 0.92 4.64
CA LEU A 32 2.68 2.12 3.83
C LEU A 32 1.29 2.56 3.38
N VAL A 33 0.90 3.79 3.73
CA VAL A 33 -0.41 4.36 3.43
C VAL A 33 -0.28 5.35 2.28
N PHE A 34 -1.06 5.14 1.23
CA PHE A 34 -1.17 6.02 0.06
C PHE A 34 -2.58 6.61 -0.01
N GLN A 35 -2.79 7.52 -0.96
CA GLN A 35 -4.07 8.22 -1.17
C GLN A 35 -5.26 7.29 -1.34
N THR A 36 -5.09 6.18 -2.05
CA THR A 36 -6.18 5.27 -2.46
C THR A 36 -6.06 3.86 -1.89
N LEU A 37 -4.90 3.51 -1.33
CA LEU A 37 -4.65 2.17 -0.81
C LEU A 37 -3.55 2.16 0.26
N ALA A 38 -3.38 1.05 0.96
CA ALA A 38 -2.23 0.77 1.80
C ALA A 38 -1.65 -0.63 1.53
N VAL A 39 -0.33 -0.75 1.69
CA VAL A 39 0.43 -1.98 1.42
C VAL A 39 1.27 -2.36 2.63
N TYR A 40 1.25 -3.65 2.99
CA TYR A 40 2.13 -4.21 4.01
C TYR A 40 3.50 -4.53 3.41
N VAL A 41 4.57 -4.07 4.05
CA VAL A 41 5.95 -4.32 3.65
C VAL A 41 6.81 -4.83 4.81
N ASP A 42 7.84 -5.60 4.51
CA ASP A 42 8.87 -5.96 5.48
C ASP A 42 9.86 -4.81 5.71
N SER A 43 10.83 -5.02 6.61
CA SER A 43 11.90 -4.05 6.90
C SER A 43 12.83 -3.75 5.73
N GLN A 44 12.72 -4.49 4.61
CA GLN A 44 13.46 -4.25 3.37
C GLN A 44 12.57 -3.56 2.30
N GLY A 45 11.33 -3.20 2.65
CA GLY A 45 10.37 -2.58 1.75
C GLY A 45 9.71 -3.53 0.76
N ARG A 46 9.84 -4.85 0.94
CA ARG A 46 9.20 -5.86 0.07
C ARG A 46 7.80 -6.14 0.57
N LYS A 47 6.83 -6.31 -0.34
CA LYS A 47 5.44 -6.66 0.01
C LYS A 47 5.44 -7.91 0.93
N SER A 48 4.89 -7.77 2.14
CA SER A 48 4.91 -8.83 3.16
C SER A 48 3.60 -9.63 3.22
N ARG A 49 2.51 -9.11 2.65
CA ARG A 49 1.20 -9.76 2.61
C ARG A 49 0.55 -9.60 1.24
N ASP A 50 -0.14 -10.63 0.77
CA ASP A 50 -0.85 -10.59 -0.53
C ASP A 50 -2.07 -9.67 -0.52
N ARG A 51 -2.74 -9.54 0.64
CA ARG A 51 -3.91 -8.67 0.81
C ARG A 51 -3.53 -7.19 0.74
N GLU A 52 -4.23 -6.47 -0.12
CA GLU A 52 -4.17 -5.03 -0.23
C GLU A 52 -5.36 -4.40 0.50
N ILE A 53 -5.15 -3.22 1.07
CA ILE A 53 -6.22 -2.41 1.63
C ILE A 53 -6.51 -1.31 0.62
N MET A 54 -7.69 -1.33 0.00
CA MET A 54 -8.14 -0.24 -0.87
C MET A 54 -9.21 0.58 -0.15
N TYR A 55 -9.18 1.89 -0.36
CA TYR A 55 -10.14 2.81 0.25
C TYR A 55 -11.00 3.46 -0.84
N PRO A 56 -12.32 3.62 -0.64
CA PRO A 56 -13.17 4.34 -1.60
C PRO A 56 -12.92 5.86 -1.58
N ALA A 57 -12.22 6.37 -0.56
CA ALA A 57 -11.87 7.77 -0.37
C ALA A 57 -10.53 7.89 0.35
N VAL A 58 -9.92 9.09 0.31
CA VAL A 58 -8.64 9.37 0.96
C VAL A 58 -8.74 9.14 2.47
N PRO A 59 -7.85 8.33 3.08
CA PRO A 59 -7.87 8.13 4.53
C PRO A 59 -7.51 9.42 5.25
N THR A 60 -8.43 9.94 6.06
CA THR A 60 -8.22 11.17 6.85
C THR A 60 -7.68 10.89 8.26
N ALA A 61 -7.69 9.62 8.69
CA ALA A 61 -7.16 9.16 9.96
C ALA A 61 -6.65 7.72 9.82
N VAL A 62 -5.66 7.36 10.65
CA VAL A 62 -5.14 5.98 10.81
C VAL A 62 -5.09 5.61 12.28
#